data_AF-A0AA50FA57-F1
#
_entry.id   AF-A0AA50FA57-F1
#
_cell.length_a   1.000
_cell.length_b   1.000
_cell.length_c   1.000
_cell.angle_alpha   90.00
_cell.angle_beta   90.00
_cell.angle_gamma   90.00
#
_symmetry.space_group_name_H-M   'P 1'
#
loop_
_entity.id
_entity.type
_entity.pdbx_description
1 polymer ?
#
loop_
_entity_poly.entity_id
_entity_poly.type
_entity_poly.pdbx_seq_one_letter_code
_entity_poly.pdbx_strand_id
1 'polypeptide(L)'
;VVATLGTTSSCTFDALDELGDVCNKQGIWLHIDAAYAGSAFICPEYRYLMKGIEKADSFNFNPHKWMLVNFDCSAMWLKEPRWIVDAFNVDPLYLKHDQQGSAPDYRHWQIPLGRRFRALKLWFVLRLYGIENLQNHIRKHIALAHLFEKLCLSDERFEIFEEVT
;
A
#
# COMPACT_ATOMS: atom_id res chain seq x y z
N VAL A 1 15.14 2.70 5.62
CA VAL A 1 14.61 1.35 5.90
C VAL A 1 13.35 1.15 5.08
N VAL A 2 13.17 -0.04 4.50
CA VAL A 2 11.89 -0.47 3.91
C VAL A 2 11.32 -1.53 4.84
N ALA A 3 10.19 -1.26 5.46
CA ALA A 3 9.47 -2.22 6.28
C ALA A 3 8.28 -2.78 5.48
N THR A 4 8.07 -4.08 5.53
CA THR A 4 7.07 -4.78 4.73
C THR A 4 5.89 -5.23 5.59
N LEU A 5 4.68 -4.87 5.15
CA LEU A 5 3.43 -5.38 5.71
C LEU A 5 2.82 -6.37 4.72
N GLY A 6 3.00 -7.66 4.98
CA GLY A 6 2.62 -8.75 4.09
C GLY A 6 3.73 -9.09 3.08
N THR A 7 4.77 -9.79 3.55
CA THR A 7 5.88 -10.25 2.70
C THR A 7 5.40 -11.21 1.61
N THR A 8 6.14 -11.29 0.51
CA THR A 8 5.69 -12.07 -0.66
C THR A 8 5.65 -13.57 -0.40
N SER A 9 6.60 -14.10 0.37
CA SER A 9 6.75 -15.55 0.56
C SER A 9 5.72 -16.12 1.53
N SER A 10 5.52 -15.47 2.67
CA SER A 10 4.71 -16.01 3.79
C SER A 10 3.76 -14.98 4.41
N CYS A 11 3.61 -13.80 3.81
CA CYS A 11 2.72 -12.75 4.29
C CYS A 11 3.00 -12.28 5.73
N THR A 12 4.27 -12.27 6.14
CA THR A 12 4.68 -11.74 7.46
C THR A 12 4.66 -10.21 7.51
N PHE A 13 4.62 -9.63 8.72
CA PHE A 13 4.52 -8.19 8.96
C PHE A 13 5.67 -7.71 9.85
N ASP A 14 6.40 -6.69 9.39
CA ASP A 14 7.44 -6.05 10.19
C ASP A 14 6.84 -5.19 11.32
N ALA A 15 7.49 -5.19 12.49
CA ALA A 15 7.08 -4.40 13.65
C ALA A 15 7.35 -2.90 13.47
N LEU A 16 6.39 -2.16 12.92
CA LEU A 16 6.58 -0.75 12.58
C LEU A 16 6.77 0.16 13.80
N ASP A 17 6.16 -0.19 14.92
CA ASP A 17 6.31 0.58 16.16
C ASP A 17 7.76 0.53 16.66
N GLU A 18 8.41 -0.63 16.61
CA GLU A 18 9.83 -0.81 16.94
C GLU A 18 10.76 -0.15 15.90
N LEU A 19 10.56 -0.47 14.61
CA LEU A 19 11.38 0.06 13.53
C LEU A 19 11.29 1.59 13.42
N GLY A 20 10.09 2.15 13.61
CA GLY A 20 9.84 3.59 13.54
C GLY A 20 10.57 4.37 14.63
N ASP A 21 10.69 3.85 15.85
CA ASP A 21 11.43 4.52 16.92
C ASP A 21 12.93 4.60 16.60
N VAL A 22 13.49 3.52 16.03
CA VAL A 22 14.89 3.51 15.59
C VAL A 22 15.09 4.46 14.42
N CYS A 23 14.23 4.41 13.39
CA CYS A 23 14.34 5.25 12.21
C CYS A 23 14.27 6.74 12.56
N ASN A 24 13.30 7.15 13.39
CA ASN A 24 13.15 8.52 13.84
C ASN A 24 14.37 8.99 14.65
N LYS A 25 14.86 8.17 15.58
CA LYS A 25 16.03 8.51 16.40
C LYS A 25 17.31 8.69 15.57
N GLN A 26 17.44 7.95 14.47
CA GLN A 26 18.62 7.97 13.60
C GLN A 26 18.47 8.87 12.37
N GLY A 27 17.31 9.54 12.19
CA GLY A 27 17.03 10.34 10.99
C GLY A 27 17.02 9.52 9.70
N ILE A 28 16.59 8.24 9.77
CA ILE A 28 16.52 7.34 8.63
C ILE A 28 15.10 7.35 8.06
N TRP A 29 14.98 7.49 6.73
CA TRP A 29 13.70 7.38 6.05
C TRP A 29 13.06 6.00 6.27
N LEU A 30 11.82 5.95 6.72
CA LEU A 30 11.01 4.74 6.85
C LEU A 30 9.94 4.67 5.75
N HIS A 31 10.14 3.78 4.77
CA HIS A 31 9.16 3.45 3.76
C HIS A 31 8.41 2.16 4.13
N ILE A 32 7.09 2.16 4.01
CA ILE A 32 6.26 0.98 4.23
C ILE A 32 5.81 0.41 2.88
N ASP A 33 6.25 -0.82 2.60
CA ASP A 33 5.74 -1.64 1.50
C ASP A 33 4.58 -2.50 2.02
N ALA A 34 3.35 -2.09 1.71
CA ALA A 34 2.15 -2.88 1.96
C ALA A 34 1.51 -3.34 0.66
N ALA A 35 2.31 -3.66 -0.37
CA ALA A 35 1.83 -3.95 -1.72
C ALA A 35 0.63 -4.91 -1.75
N TYR A 36 0.71 -6.03 -1.02
CA TYR A 36 -0.38 -7.00 -0.91
C TYR A 36 -1.35 -6.68 0.23
N ALA A 37 -0.88 -6.75 1.49
CA ALA A 37 -1.75 -6.67 2.66
C ALA A 37 -2.35 -5.27 2.90
N GLY A 38 -1.83 -4.22 2.26
CA GLY A 38 -2.36 -2.86 2.40
C GLY A 38 -3.82 -2.72 1.97
N SER A 39 -4.30 -3.60 1.08
CA SER A 39 -5.73 -3.65 0.73
C SER A 39 -6.60 -4.11 1.89
N ALA A 40 -6.08 -4.92 2.82
CA ALA A 40 -6.84 -5.42 3.97
C ALA A 40 -7.14 -4.33 5.00
N PHE A 41 -6.36 -3.24 5.05
CA PHE A 41 -6.56 -2.16 6.01
C PHE A 41 -7.81 -1.29 5.77
N ILE A 42 -8.52 -1.53 4.66
CA ILE A 42 -9.88 -1.01 4.49
C ILE A 42 -10.85 -1.62 5.52
N CYS A 43 -10.57 -2.82 6.02
CA CYS A 43 -11.28 -3.47 7.12
C CYS A 43 -10.67 -3.04 8.46
N PRO A 44 -11.42 -2.39 9.36
CA PRO A 44 -10.88 -1.88 10.63
C PRO A 44 -10.23 -2.95 11.51
N GLU A 45 -10.73 -4.18 11.49
CA GLU A 45 -10.26 -5.30 12.30
C GLU A 45 -8.85 -5.79 11.95
N TYR A 46 -8.28 -5.44 10.78
CA TYR A 46 -6.90 -5.79 10.40
C TYR A 46 -5.91 -4.65 10.62
N ARG A 47 -6.37 -3.47 11.08
CA ARG A 47 -5.51 -2.29 11.25
C ARG A 47 -4.50 -2.42 12.40
N TYR A 48 -4.66 -3.40 13.28
CA TYR A 48 -3.65 -3.69 14.31
C TYR A 48 -2.30 -4.08 13.69
N LEU A 49 -2.30 -4.66 12.48
CA LEU A 49 -1.10 -5.06 11.73
C LEU A 49 -0.30 -3.86 11.18
N MET A 50 -0.84 -2.64 11.23
CA MET A 50 -0.14 -1.41 10.85
C MET A 50 0.15 -0.50 12.06
N LYS A 51 0.18 -1.05 13.28
CA LYS A 51 0.54 -0.30 14.49
C LYS A 51 1.94 0.32 14.32
N GLY A 52 2.05 1.64 14.43
CA GLY A 52 3.30 2.39 14.19
C GLY A 52 3.37 3.09 12.82
N ILE A 53 2.34 2.95 11.97
CA ILE A 53 2.29 3.56 10.63
C ILE A 53 2.47 5.09 10.64
N GLU A 54 2.07 5.77 11.71
CA GLU A 54 2.24 7.22 11.89
C GLU A 54 3.71 7.68 11.90
N LYS A 55 4.64 6.74 12.16
CA LYS A 55 6.09 6.96 12.15
C LYS A 55 6.69 6.89 10.74
N ALA A 56 5.94 6.44 9.73
CA ALA A 56 6.43 6.29 8.37
C ALA A 56 6.56 7.64 7.63
N ASP A 57 7.54 7.71 6.73
CA ASP A 57 7.74 8.83 5.81
C ASP A 57 6.99 8.62 4.49
N SER A 58 6.82 7.36 4.08
CA SER A 58 6.03 6.98 2.92
C SER A 58 5.39 5.61 3.06
N PHE A 59 4.26 5.42 2.38
CA PHE A 59 3.48 4.18 2.39
C PHE A 59 3.01 3.85 0.98
N ASN A 60 3.12 2.60 0.56
CA ASN A 60 2.47 2.14 -0.67
C ASN A 60 1.62 0.89 -0.46
N PHE A 61 0.58 0.76 -1.27
CA PHE A 61 -0.06 -0.52 -1.52
C PHE A 61 -0.54 -0.63 -2.96
N ASN A 62 -0.88 -1.83 -3.40
CA ASN A 62 -1.31 -2.07 -4.78
C ASN A 62 -2.79 -2.43 -4.83
N PRO A 63 -3.68 -1.47 -5.19
CA PRO A 63 -5.06 -1.80 -5.55
C PRO A 63 -5.18 -2.91 -6.61
N HIS A 64 -4.16 -3.06 -7.47
CA HIS A 64 -4.13 -4.13 -8.47
C HIS A 64 -3.83 -5.53 -7.97
N LYS A 65 -3.49 -5.71 -6.69
CA LYS A 65 -3.30 -7.03 -6.11
C LYS A 65 -4.62 -7.58 -5.56
N TRP A 66 -5.25 -6.86 -4.62
CA TRP A 66 -6.36 -7.41 -3.83
C TRP A 66 -7.58 -6.50 -3.71
N MET A 67 -7.63 -5.42 -4.50
CA MET A 67 -8.71 -4.42 -4.46
C MET A 67 -9.49 -4.32 -5.78
N LEU A 68 -9.48 -5.39 -6.60
CA LEU A 68 -10.27 -5.51 -7.84
C LEU A 68 -9.97 -4.47 -8.94
N VAL A 69 -8.82 -3.78 -8.88
CA VAL A 69 -8.40 -2.85 -9.93
C VAL A 69 -7.47 -3.56 -10.91
N ASN A 70 -7.70 -3.48 -12.22
CA ASN A 70 -6.77 -4.09 -13.18
C ASN A 70 -5.39 -3.41 -13.18
N PHE A 71 -4.33 -4.17 -13.46
CA PHE A 71 -2.96 -3.67 -13.59
C PHE A 71 -2.83 -2.56 -14.67
N ASP A 72 -1.98 -1.54 -14.51
CA ASP A 72 -1.18 -1.13 -13.35
C ASP A 72 -1.99 -0.22 -12.39
N CYS A 73 -1.90 -0.44 -11.08
CA CYS A 73 -2.43 0.50 -10.07
C CYS A 73 -1.70 0.33 -8.74
N SER A 74 -0.63 1.11 -8.54
CA SER A 74 0.07 1.22 -7.25
C SER A 74 -0.18 2.63 -6.72
N ALA A 75 -0.60 2.72 -5.46
CA ALA A 75 -0.87 3.99 -4.80
C ALA A 75 0.18 4.22 -3.72
N MET A 76 0.73 5.43 -3.68
CA MET A 76 1.80 5.81 -2.76
C MET A 76 1.43 7.12 -2.10
N TRP A 77 1.66 7.19 -0.79
CA TRP A 77 1.51 8.37 0.04
C TRP A 77 2.88 8.78 0.57
N LEU A 78 3.06 10.10 0.69
CA LEU A 78 4.24 10.75 1.23
C LEU A 78 3.79 11.62 2.41
N LYS A 79 4.53 11.57 3.51
CA LYS A 79 4.30 12.45 4.66
C LYS A 79 4.59 13.91 4.33
N GLU A 80 5.66 14.16 3.58
CA GLU A 80 6.02 15.47 3.04
C GLU A 80 6.28 15.35 1.52
N PRO A 81 5.36 15.83 0.67
CA PRO A 81 5.49 15.75 -0.77
C PRO A 81 6.71 16.45 -1.36
N ARG A 82 7.21 17.52 -0.70
CA ARG A 82 8.36 18.29 -1.21
C ARG A 82 9.60 17.45 -1.39
N TRP A 83 9.80 16.42 -0.55
CA TRP A 83 10.93 15.50 -0.67
C TRP A 83 11.07 14.90 -2.07
N ILE A 84 9.95 14.54 -2.70
CA ILE A 84 9.94 13.95 -4.04
C ILE A 84 9.93 15.03 -5.13
N VAL A 85 9.21 16.13 -4.91
CA VAL A 85 9.20 17.25 -5.85
C VAL A 85 10.60 17.82 -6.04
N ASP A 86 11.34 18.04 -4.96
CA ASP A 86 12.70 18.58 -5.00
C ASP A 86 13.68 17.60 -5.66
N ALA A 87 13.52 16.30 -5.41
CA ALA A 87 14.36 15.24 -5.99
C ALA A 87 14.15 15.06 -7.50
N PHE A 88 12.93 15.26 -8.01
CA PHE A 88 12.57 15.05 -9.42
C PHE A 88 12.19 16.35 -10.14
N ASN A 89 12.59 17.51 -9.62
CA ASN A 89 12.19 18.77 -10.23
C ASN A 89 12.80 18.91 -11.64
N VAL A 90 11.92 19.08 -12.63
CA VAL A 90 12.26 19.35 -14.03
C VAL A 90 11.30 20.44 -14.52
N ASP A 91 11.80 21.67 -14.69
CA ASP A 91 11.00 22.87 -15.00
C ASP A 91 11.42 23.59 -16.29
N PRO A 92 11.41 22.91 -17.45
CA PRO A 92 11.69 23.57 -18.73
C PRO A 92 10.53 24.51 -19.11
N LEU A 93 10.86 25.61 -19.79
CA LEU A 93 9.91 26.66 -20.17
C LEU A 93 8.66 26.14 -20.89
N TYR A 94 8.79 25.11 -21.74
CA TYR A 94 7.67 24.55 -22.51
C TYR A 94 6.68 23.72 -21.67
N LEU A 95 6.99 23.41 -20.42
CA LEU A 95 6.08 22.75 -19.48
C LEU A 95 5.47 23.72 -18.45
N LYS A 96 5.77 25.02 -18.53
CA LYS A 96 5.20 26.01 -17.62
C LYS A 96 3.76 26.34 -18.00
N HIS A 97 2.97 26.70 -17.00
CA HIS A 97 1.59 27.12 -17.15
C HIS A 97 1.22 28.09 -16.01
N ASP A 98 0.21 28.93 -16.23
CA ASP A 98 -0.18 30.02 -15.30
C ASP A 98 -0.75 29.52 -13.96
N GLN A 99 -0.97 28.21 -13.84
CA GLN A 99 -1.54 27.56 -12.66
C GLN A 99 -0.47 26.81 -11.84
N GLN A 100 0.82 27.10 -12.06
CA GLN A 100 1.87 26.49 -11.24
C GLN A 100 1.64 26.81 -9.75
N GLY A 101 1.71 25.77 -8.92
CA GLY A 101 1.50 25.88 -7.47
C GLY A 101 0.03 25.86 -7.02
N SER A 102 -0.96 25.94 -7.92
CA SER A 102 -2.38 25.83 -7.52
C SER A 102 -2.87 24.39 -7.36
N ALA A 103 -2.18 23.43 -8.00
CA ALA A 103 -2.41 22.00 -7.86
C ALA A 103 -1.08 21.23 -8.00
N PRO A 104 -1.00 19.99 -7.48
CA PRO A 104 0.18 19.15 -7.69
C PRO A 104 0.38 18.84 -9.18
N ASP A 105 1.56 19.19 -9.70
CA ASP A 105 2.00 18.65 -10.99
C ASP A 105 2.63 17.28 -10.77
N TYR A 106 1.86 16.23 -11.09
CA TYR A 106 2.28 14.85 -10.91
C TYR A 106 3.55 14.48 -11.68
N ARG A 107 4.00 15.28 -12.66
CA ARG A 107 5.31 15.04 -13.31
C ARG A 107 6.47 15.06 -12.30
N HIS A 108 6.34 15.81 -11.22
CA HIS A 108 7.34 15.91 -10.16
C HIS A 108 7.24 14.78 -9.12
N TRP A 109 6.25 13.88 -9.26
CA TRP A 109 5.96 12.81 -8.31
C TRP A 109 6.27 11.42 -8.86
N GLN A 110 6.90 11.35 -10.03
CA GLN A 110 7.22 10.11 -10.72
C GLN A 110 8.48 10.29 -11.58
N ILE A 111 9.10 9.17 -11.96
CA ILE A 111 10.31 9.18 -12.79
C ILE A 111 10.04 9.67 -14.24
N PRO A 112 9.02 9.17 -14.98
CA PRO A 112 8.78 9.63 -16.35
C PRO A 112 7.97 10.94 -16.39
N LEU A 113 8.07 11.69 -17.50
CA LEU A 113 7.22 12.87 -17.71
C LEU A 113 5.74 12.50 -17.92
N GLY A 114 5.47 11.61 -18.88
CA GLY A 114 4.12 11.25 -19.29
C GLY A 114 3.40 10.33 -18.29
N ARG A 115 2.09 10.51 -18.13
CA ARG A 115 1.24 9.60 -17.34
C ARG A 115 -0.14 9.41 -17.95
N ARG A 116 -0.71 8.21 -17.77
CA ARG A 116 -2.09 7.88 -18.14
C ARG A 116 -3.06 8.37 -17.06
N PHE A 117 -4.36 8.41 -17.39
CA PHE A 117 -5.43 8.70 -16.41
C PHE A 117 -5.73 7.48 -15.51
N ARG A 118 -4.73 7.07 -14.70
CA ARG A 118 -4.79 5.84 -13.88
C ARG A 118 -5.89 5.88 -12.81
N ALA A 119 -6.23 7.07 -12.31
CA ALA A 119 -7.20 7.25 -11.24
C ALA A 119 -8.64 6.88 -11.66
N LEU A 120 -8.96 6.92 -12.96
CA LEU A 120 -10.33 6.69 -13.44
C LEU A 120 -10.84 5.28 -13.09
N LYS A 121 -10.05 4.23 -13.36
CA LYS A 121 -10.44 2.86 -13.05
C LYS A 121 -10.57 2.62 -11.54
N LEU A 122 -9.69 3.21 -10.73
CA LEU A 122 -9.77 3.13 -9.27
C LEU A 122 -11.06 3.80 -8.77
N TRP A 123 -11.39 4.97 -9.31
CA TRP A 123 -12.62 5.69 -8.98
C TRP A 123 -13.88 4.88 -9.32
N PHE A 124 -13.92 4.23 -10.49
CA PHE A 124 -15.02 3.34 -10.86
C PHE A 124 -15.16 2.16 -9.88
N VAL A 125 -14.07 1.48 -9.53
CA VAL A 125 -14.11 0.36 -8.57
C VAL A 125 -14.64 0.84 -7.22
N LEU A 126 -14.11 1.95 -6.69
CA LEU A 126 -14.55 2.51 -5.42
C LEU A 126 -16.05 2.87 -5.43
N ARG A 127 -16.55 3.47 -6.52
CA ARG A 127 -17.96 3.87 -6.62
C ARG A 127 -18.91 2.74 -6.93
N LEU A 128 -18.48 1.75 -7.72
CA LEU A 128 -19.30 0.63 -8.14
C LEU A 128 -19.53 -0.35 -6.98
N TYR A 129 -18.48 -0.71 -6.27
CA TYR A 129 -18.57 -1.66 -5.16
C TYR A 129 -18.95 -0.97 -3.86
N GLY A 130 -18.43 0.23 -3.59
CA GLY A 130 -18.53 0.87 -2.28
C GLY A 130 -17.67 0.17 -1.23
N ILE A 131 -17.45 0.85 -0.09
CA ILE A 131 -16.53 0.38 0.95
C ILE A 131 -16.97 -0.97 1.55
N GLU A 132 -18.27 -1.16 1.77
CA GLU A 132 -18.80 -2.36 2.42
C GLU A 132 -18.56 -3.62 1.59
N ASN A 133 -18.82 -3.57 0.28
CA ASN A 133 -18.59 -4.73 -0.58
C ASN A 133 -17.10 -5.03 -0.78
N LEU A 134 -16.24 -3.99 -0.82
CA LEU A 134 -14.79 -4.19 -0.85
C LEU A 134 -14.28 -4.84 0.44
N GLN A 135 -14.78 -4.42 1.61
CA GLN A 135 -14.46 -5.08 2.87
C GLN A 135 -14.95 -6.53 2.90
N ASN A 136 -16.19 -6.79 2.45
CA ASN A 136 -16.76 -8.14 2.37
C ASN A 136 -15.95 -9.05 1.43
N HIS A 137 -15.42 -8.51 0.34
CA HIS A 137 -14.51 -9.23 -0.56
C HIS A 137 -13.24 -9.68 0.16
N ILE A 138 -12.56 -8.78 0.87
CA ILE A 138 -11.36 -9.10 1.66
C ILE A 138 -11.67 -10.14 2.75
N ARG A 139 -12.73 -9.90 3.55
CA ARG A 139 -13.16 -10.82 4.62
C ARG A 139 -13.43 -12.22 4.10
N LYS A 140 -14.10 -12.34 2.94
CA LYS A 140 -14.37 -13.63 2.31
C LYS A 140 -13.07 -14.36 1.94
N HIS A 141 -12.10 -13.66 1.36
CA HIS A 141 -10.83 -14.28 1.00
C HIS A 141 -10.03 -14.75 2.22
N ILE A 142 -9.99 -13.95 3.30
CA ILE A 142 -9.34 -14.33 4.56
C ILE A 142 -10.07 -15.52 5.22
N ALA A 143 -11.40 -15.53 5.23
CA ALA A 143 -12.18 -16.65 5.75
C ALA A 143 -11.94 -17.95 4.96
N LEU A 144 -11.74 -17.86 3.64
CA LEU A 144 -11.37 -19.02 2.81
C LEU A 144 -9.94 -19.50 3.10
N ALA A 145 -9.00 -18.60 3.40
CA ALA A 145 -7.65 -18.99 3.81
C ALA A 145 -7.67 -19.78 5.13
N HIS A 146 -8.39 -19.31 6.16
CA HIS A 146 -8.56 -20.05 7.41
C HIS A 146 -9.36 -21.34 7.27
N LEU A 147 -10.29 -21.41 6.31
CA LEU A 147 -10.95 -22.68 6.00
C LEU A 147 -9.92 -23.68 5.44
N PHE A 148 -9.06 -23.24 4.52
CA PHE A 148 -8.02 -24.08 3.95
C PHE A 148 -6.98 -24.51 5.00
N GLU A 149 -6.58 -23.61 5.89
CA GLU A 149 -5.74 -23.90 7.05
C GLU A 149 -6.29 -25.08 7.88
N LYS A 150 -7.59 -25.03 8.23
CA LYS A 150 -8.26 -26.11 8.98
C LYS A 150 -8.27 -27.43 8.23
N LEU A 151 -8.40 -27.40 6.90
CA LEU A 151 -8.35 -28.60 6.07
C LEU A 151 -6.95 -29.22 6.07
N CYS A 152 -5.91 -28.39 5.95
CA CYS A 152 -4.52 -28.86 6.06
C CYS A 152 -4.24 -29.47 7.43
N LEU A 153 -4.63 -28.81 8.53
CA LEU A 153 -4.42 -29.30 9.89
C LEU A 153 -5.23 -30.58 10.23
N SER A 154 -6.25 -30.90 9.45
CA SER A 154 -7.02 -32.14 9.61
C SER A 154 -6.32 -33.38 9.04
N ASP A 155 -5.20 -33.20 8.34
CA ASP A 155 -4.46 -34.25 7.66
C ASP A 155 -3.01 -34.26 8.14
N GLU A 156 -2.62 -35.33 8.83
CA GLU A 156 -1.29 -35.49 9.46
C GLU A 156 -0.12 -35.46 8.46
N ARG A 157 -0.39 -35.53 7.15
CA ARG A 157 0.63 -35.41 6.09
C ARG A 157 1.08 -33.97 5.84
N PHE A 158 0.31 -32.99 6.31
CA PHE A 158 0.57 -31.57 6.11
C PHE A 158 0.95 -30.89 7.41
N GLU A 159 1.76 -29.85 7.30
CA GLU A 159 2.07 -28.92 8.38
C GLU A 159 1.89 -27.49 7.88
N ILE A 160 1.57 -26.58 8.80
CA ILE A 160 1.52 -25.15 8.54
C ILE A 160 2.87 -24.56 8.99
N PHE A 161 3.61 -24.00 8.04
CA PHE A 161 4.96 -23.49 8.30
C PHE A 161 4.95 -22.09 8.96
N GLU A 162 3.96 -21.26 8.63
CA GLU A 162 3.79 -19.89 9.15
C GLU A 162 2.33 -19.60 9.44
N GLU A 163 2.07 -18.68 10.37
CA GLU A 163 0.72 -18.28 10.77
C GLU A 163 -0.11 -17.78 9.58
N VAL A 164 -1.35 -18.26 9.46
CA VAL A 164 -2.31 -17.75 8.48
C VAL A 164 -2.92 -16.47 9.05
N THR A 165 -2.34 -15.33 8.68
CA THR A 165 -2.75 -13.98 9.14
C THR A 165 -3.86 -13.35 8.31
#